data_AF-L5N6L9-F1
#
_entry.id   AF-L5N6L9-F1
#
_cell.length_a   1.000
_cell.length_b   1.000
_cell.length_c   1.000
_cell.angle_alpha   90.00
_cell.angle_beta   90.00
_cell.angle_gamma   90.00
#
_symmetry.space_group_name_H-M   'P 1'
#
loop_
_entity.id
_entity.type
_entity.pdbx_description
1 polymer ?
#
loop_
_entity_poly.entity_id
_entity_poly.type
_entity_poly.pdbx_seq_one_letter_code
_entity_poly.pdbx_strand_id
1 'polypeptide(L)'
;MHRKRKWLLVVFIGLLAAVLGACGSEESSADTPSQESQDRPQDGNPDDFVPLSEALEENAIWFGTSATEPGSLTRDTSIGRVFVFHKGAVKYYNYRDPADSTLVEEHLTIEDVVDMSDKEIKKHAKQNGEEVDLGDYSLDIALDDSGNLTEFERLITDQRPEDEKYPTFSSTIMPTNFFDTDFVAIGTSRLVKGGWPASGYLLTKVDKPTIFILDDADTKNKRVTVEEY
;
A
#
# COMPACT_ATOMS: atom_id res chain seq x y z
N MET A 1 -4.94 56.73 -48.05
CA MET A 1 -4.58 55.37 -48.52
C MET A 1 -5.05 54.29 -47.52
N HIS A 2 -6.37 54.16 -47.35
CA HIS A 2 -7.02 53.24 -46.40
C HIS A 2 -7.87 52.18 -47.13
N ARG A 3 -7.23 51.18 -47.78
CA ARG A 3 -8.01 50.10 -48.41
C ARG A 3 -7.36 48.72 -48.52
N LYS A 4 -6.30 48.43 -47.74
CA LYS A 4 -5.62 47.11 -47.80
C LYS A 4 -5.54 46.33 -46.49
N ARG A 5 -6.22 46.74 -45.41
CA ARG A 5 -6.11 46.08 -44.09
C ARG A 5 -7.30 45.20 -43.67
N LYS A 6 -8.36 45.11 -44.46
CA LYS A 6 -9.59 44.36 -44.11
C LYS A 6 -9.72 42.97 -44.75
N TRP A 7 -8.77 42.55 -45.59
CA TRP A 7 -8.91 41.28 -46.34
C TRP A 7 -8.27 40.07 -45.66
N LEU A 8 -7.41 40.27 -44.65
CA LEU A 8 -6.71 39.17 -43.95
C LEU A 8 -7.54 38.49 -42.85
N LEU A 9 -8.67 39.06 -42.41
CA LEU A 9 -9.47 38.50 -41.31
C LEU A 9 -10.51 37.46 -41.75
N VAL A 10 -10.84 37.37 -43.04
CA VAL A 10 -11.84 36.39 -43.53
C VAL A 10 -11.21 35.02 -43.82
N VAL A 11 -9.90 34.96 -44.05
CA VAL A 11 -9.20 33.69 -44.37
C VAL A 11 -9.01 32.82 -43.12
N PHE A 12 -8.89 33.41 -41.92
CA PHE A 12 -8.61 32.65 -40.69
C PHE A 12 -9.84 31.92 -40.12
N ILE A 13 -11.06 32.34 -40.46
CA ILE A 13 -12.30 31.71 -39.95
C ILE A 13 -12.69 30.48 -40.80
N GLY A 14 -12.27 30.42 -42.06
CA GLY A 14 -12.52 29.25 -42.92
C GLY A 14 -11.66 28.02 -42.59
N LEU A 15 -10.48 28.22 -41.97
CA LEU A 15 -9.56 27.12 -41.67
C LEU A 15 -9.95 26.33 -40.40
N LEU A 16 -10.73 26.92 -39.49
CA LEU A 16 -11.17 26.25 -38.25
C LEU A 16 -12.34 25.29 -38.47
N ALA A 17 -13.08 25.41 -39.59
CA ALA A 17 -14.19 24.51 -39.91
C ALA A 17 -13.75 23.20 -40.59
N ALA A 18 -12.50 23.09 -41.05
CA ALA A 18 -12.00 21.91 -41.74
C ALA A 18 -11.39 20.84 -40.81
N VAL A 19 -11.20 21.13 -39.52
CA VAL A 19 -10.59 20.18 -38.56
C VAL A 19 -11.64 19.37 -37.79
N LEU A 20 -12.93 19.69 -37.91
CA LEU A 20 -14.03 18.97 -37.21
C LEU A 20 -14.70 17.87 -38.07
N GLY A 21 -14.20 17.60 -39.28
CA GLY A 21 -14.82 16.66 -40.23
C GLY A 21 -14.10 15.32 -40.41
N ALA A 22 -13.12 14.98 -39.57
CA ALA A 22 -12.33 13.76 -39.70
C ALA A 22 -12.10 13.06 -38.35
N CYS A 23 -13.18 12.64 -37.71
CA CYS A 23 -13.24 11.49 -36.80
C CYS A 23 -14.53 10.73 -37.12
N GLY A 24 -14.60 10.24 -38.35
CA GLY A 24 -15.53 9.20 -38.75
C GLY A 24 -14.70 7.97 -39.04
N SER A 25 -14.59 7.08 -38.06
CA SER A 25 -14.10 5.71 -38.25
C SER A 25 -14.63 4.83 -37.12
N GLU A 26 -15.44 3.87 -37.57
CA GLU A 26 -15.50 2.49 -37.08
C GLU A 26 -16.10 2.25 -35.69
N GLU A 27 -17.36 1.83 -35.71
CA GLU A 27 -17.88 0.83 -34.77
C GLU A 27 -16.99 -0.42 -34.85
N SER A 28 -15.90 -0.44 -34.09
CA SER A 28 -15.36 -1.68 -33.56
C SER A 28 -15.87 -1.78 -32.13
N SER A 29 -16.77 -2.73 -31.90
CA SER A 29 -17.02 -3.29 -30.58
C SER A 29 -15.71 -3.93 -30.09
N ALA A 30 -14.81 -3.09 -29.61
CA ALA A 30 -13.72 -3.49 -28.76
C ALA A 30 -14.29 -3.49 -27.37
N ASP A 31 -14.63 -4.70 -26.90
CA ASP A 31 -14.67 -5.04 -25.49
C ASP A 31 -13.47 -4.37 -24.84
N THR A 32 -13.72 -3.26 -24.15
CA THR A 32 -12.79 -2.73 -23.18
C THR A 32 -12.83 -3.75 -22.05
N PRO A 33 -11.75 -4.50 -21.78
CA PRO A 33 -11.72 -5.28 -20.56
C PRO A 33 -11.81 -4.24 -19.45
N SER A 34 -12.89 -4.34 -18.69
CA SER A 34 -13.02 -3.71 -17.40
C SER A 34 -11.85 -4.25 -16.57
N GLN A 35 -10.76 -3.51 -16.56
CA GLN A 35 -9.62 -3.86 -15.72
C GLN A 35 -10.07 -3.63 -14.28
N GLU A 36 -9.98 -4.72 -13.52
CA GLU A 36 -10.08 -4.80 -12.05
C GLU A 36 -11.50 -4.90 -11.45
N SER A 37 -12.33 -5.76 -12.03
CA SER A 37 -12.92 -6.78 -11.15
C SER A 37 -11.80 -7.71 -10.73
N GLN A 38 -11.44 -7.69 -9.44
CA GLN A 38 -10.50 -8.61 -8.83
C GLN A 38 -10.98 -10.03 -9.09
N ASP A 39 -10.47 -10.67 -10.14
CA ASP A 39 -10.36 -12.12 -10.18
C ASP A 39 -9.39 -12.49 -9.05
N ARG A 40 -9.93 -12.65 -7.83
CA ARG A 40 -9.36 -13.63 -6.90
C ARG A 40 -9.04 -14.86 -7.76
N PRO A 41 -7.84 -15.45 -7.70
CA PRO A 41 -7.54 -16.67 -8.44
C PRO A 41 -8.66 -17.68 -8.19
N GLN A 42 -9.57 -17.87 -9.15
CA GLN A 42 -10.79 -18.66 -8.93
C GLN A 42 -10.49 -20.14 -8.72
N ASP A 43 -9.24 -20.54 -8.97
CA ASP A 43 -8.76 -21.92 -8.85
C ASP A 43 -7.96 -22.18 -7.55
N GLY A 44 -7.82 -21.20 -6.65
CA GLY A 44 -7.18 -21.39 -5.34
C GLY A 44 -8.13 -22.03 -4.33
N ASN A 45 -7.65 -22.96 -3.49
CA ASN A 45 -8.46 -23.44 -2.38
C ASN A 45 -8.63 -22.26 -1.40
N PRO A 46 -9.84 -21.96 -0.88
CA PRO A 46 -10.02 -20.95 0.16
C PRO A 46 -9.09 -21.13 1.38
N ASP A 47 -8.62 -22.36 1.66
CA ASP A 47 -7.63 -22.63 2.71
C ASP A 47 -6.20 -22.13 2.37
N ASP A 48 -5.95 -21.67 1.15
CA ASP A 48 -4.64 -21.19 0.70
C ASP A 48 -4.41 -19.70 1.05
N PHE A 49 -5.42 -19.01 1.55
CA PHE A 49 -5.37 -17.59 1.90
C PHE A 49 -5.32 -17.40 3.41
N VAL A 50 -4.48 -16.46 3.87
CA VAL A 50 -4.37 -16.10 5.28
C VAL A 50 -4.96 -14.69 5.48
N PRO A 51 -5.99 -14.51 6.31
CA PRO A 51 -6.51 -13.18 6.64
C PRO A 51 -5.43 -12.28 7.23
N LEU A 52 -5.49 -10.97 6.96
CA LEU A 52 -4.47 -10.02 7.41
C LEU A 52 -4.31 -10.01 8.93
N SER A 53 -5.41 -10.08 9.67
CA SER A 53 -5.42 -10.14 11.13
C SER A 53 -4.68 -11.35 11.71
N GLU A 54 -4.70 -12.47 11.00
CA GLU A 54 -3.93 -13.67 11.33
C GLU A 54 -2.48 -13.49 10.90
N ALA A 55 -2.24 -13.04 9.67
CA ALA A 55 -0.91 -12.82 9.13
C ALA A 55 -0.06 -11.86 9.98
N LEU A 56 -0.66 -10.79 10.52
CA LEU A 56 0.01 -9.85 11.42
C LEU A 56 0.48 -10.51 12.72
N GLU A 57 -0.26 -11.48 13.26
CA GLU A 57 0.11 -12.17 14.51
C GLU A 57 1.06 -13.34 14.27
N GLU A 58 0.87 -14.09 13.19
CA GLU A 58 1.75 -15.20 12.80
C GLU A 58 3.13 -14.71 12.38
N ASN A 59 3.17 -13.63 11.59
CA ASN A 59 4.40 -13.00 11.14
C ASN A 59 4.67 -11.75 11.99
N ALA A 60 5.33 -11.94 13.13
CA ALA A 60 5.46 -10.89 14.15
C ALA A 60 6.28 -9.67 13.71
N ILE A 61 7.00 -9.70 12.59
CA ILE A 61 7.88 -8.61 12.12
C ILE A 61 7.45 -8.14 10.74
N TRP A 62 7.24 -6.82 10.60
CA TRP A 62 6.92 -6.20 9.33
C TRP A 62 7.83 -5.00 9.06
N PHE A 63 8.21 -4.81 7.80
CA PHE A 63 9.15 -3.79 7.34
C PHE A 63 8.42 -2.73 6.54
N GLY A 64 8.39 -1.50 7.05
CA GLY A 64 7.90 -0.34 6.32
C GLY A 64 8.96 0.19 5.38
N THR A 65 8.72 0.11 4.08
CA THR A 65 9.64 0.58 3.04
C THR A 65 9.22 1.92 2.46
N SER A 66 10.13 2.61 1.78
CA SER A 66 9.84 3.84 1.04
C SER A 66 9.39 3.62 -0.41
N ALA A 67 9.22 2.37 -0.84
CA ALA A 67 8.79 2.04 -2.19
C ALA A 67 7.34 2.47 -2.40
N THR A 68 7.08 3.25 -3.45
CA THR A 68 5.76 3.84 -3.74
C THR A 68 5.05 3.16 -4.91
N GLU A 69 5.78 2.43 -5.76
CA GLU A 69 5.25 1.81 -6.97
C GLU A 69 5.39 0.28 -6.92
N PRO A 70 4.39 -0.47 -7.42
CA PRO A 70 4.53 -1.91 -7.63
C PRO A 70 5.78 -2.22 -8.47
N GLY A 71 6.64 -3.12 -8.00
CA GLY A 71 7.89 -3.48 -8.68
C GLY A 71 9.09 -2.56 -8.40
N SER A 72 8.93 -1.49 -7.62
CA SER A 72 10.07 -0.66 -7.17
C SER A 72 10.84 -1.26 -6.00
N LEU A 73 10.34 -2.35 -5.40
CA LEU A 73 11.02 -3.09 -4.35
C LEU A 73 12.24 -3.82 -4.93
N THR A 74 13.41 -3.37 -4.53
CA THR A 74 14.70 -4.00 -4.84
C THR A 74 15.41 -4.37 -3.53
N ARG A 75 16.45 -5.21 -3.62
CA ARG A 75 17.26 -5.56 -2.45
C ARG A 75 17.85 -4.35 -1.70
N ASP A 76 18.14 -3.27 -2.42
CA ASP A 76 18.74 -2.05 -1.89
C ASP A 76 17.67 -1.12 -1.28
N THR A 77 16.40 -1.52 -1.28
CA THR A 77 15.32 -0.69 -0.73
C THR A 77 15.48 -0.55 0.76
N SER A 78 15.62 0.69 1.21
CA SER A 78 15.72 1.03 2.64
C SER A 78 14.42 0.71 3.39
N ILE A 79 14.60 0.13 4.56
CA ILE A 79 13.57 -0.11 5.56
C ILE A 79 13.59 1.09 6.51
N GLY A 80 12.53 1.89 6.47
CA GLY A 80 12.40 3.06 7.35
C GLY A 80 11.82 2.72 8.71
N ARG A 81 11.07 1.62 8.82
CA ARG A 81 10.42 1.19 10.06
C ARG A 81 10.39 -0.32 10.19
N VAL A 82 10.51 -0.81 11.42
CA VAL A 82 10.29 -2.22 11.76
C VAL A 82 9.14 -2.30 12.75
N PHE A 83 8.00 -2.80 12.30
CA PHE A 83 6.83 -3.06 13.14
C PHE A 83 6.96 -4.43 13.79
N VAL A 84 6.58 -4.53 15.05
CA VAL A 84 6.52 -5.77 15.81
C VAL A 84 5.13 -5.94 16.38
N PHE A 85 4.41 -6.90 15.83
CA PHE A 85 3.10 -7.34 16.30
C PHE A 85 3.28 -8.49 17.28
N HIS A 86 2.62 -8.41 18.44
CA HIS A 86 2.66 -9.49 19.40
C HIS A 86 1.47 -9.46 20.34
N LYS A 87 0.67 -10.52 20.32
CA LYS A 87 -0.47 -10.71 21.25
C LYS A 87 -1.44 -9.54 21.21
N GLY A 88 -1.52 -8.85 20.08
CA GLY A 88 -2.41 -7.71 19.92
C GLY A 88 -1.91 -6.35 20.25
N ALA A 89 -0.67 -6.26 20.69
CA ALA A 89 0.01 -5.00 20.74
C ALA A 89 0.85 -4.85 19.47
N VAL A 90 1.02 -3.60 19.05
CA VAL A 90 1.97 -3.24 18.01
C VAL A 90 2.87 -2.16 18.53
N LYS A 91 4.16 -2.31 18.23
CA LYS A 91 5.13 -1.23 18.34
C LYS A 91 5.97 -1.16 17.08
N TYR A 92 6.67 -0.07 16.87
CA TYR A 92 7.63 0.01 15.79
C TYR A 92 8.92 0.68 16.21
N TYR A 93 9.97 0.38 15.47
CA TYR A 93 11.26 1.05 15.56
C TYR A 93 11.41 1.95 14.35
N ASN A 94 11.60 3.24 14.58
CA ASN A 94 11.75 4.24 13.53
C ASN A 94 13.24 4.46 13.23
N TYR A 95 13.64 4.28 11.98
CA TYR A 95 14.98 4.61 11.50
C TYR A 95 15.05 5.99 10.84
N ARG A 96 13.98 6.79 10.88
CA ARG A 96 14.00 8.16 10.37
C ARG A 96 14.23 9.15 11.48
N ASP A 97 15.15 10.08 11.27
CA ASP A 97 15.34 11.23 12.13
C ASP A 97 14.06 12.10 12.11
N PRO A 98 13.43 12.37 13.26
CA PRO A 98 12.21 13.16 13.32
C PRO A 98 12.41 14.62 12.91
N ALA A 99 13.63 15.16 12.97
CA ALA A 99 13.91 16.57 12.68
C ALA A 99 13.93 16.87 11.17
N ASP A 100 14.44 15.96 10.35
CA ASP A 100 14.62 16.18 8.90
C ASP A 100 14.12 15.03 8.01
N SER A 101 13.54 13.98 8.60
CA SER A 101 13.03 12.79 7.89
C SER A 101 14.10 12.00 7.12
N THR A 102 15.39 12.25 7.36
CA THR A 102 16.48 11.42 6.80
C THR A 102 16.57 10.09 7.53
N LEU A 103 17.13 9.08 6.88
CA LEU A 103 17.39 7.80 7.53
C LEU A 103 18.64 7.90 8.40
N VAL A 104 18.62 7.25 9.56
CA VAL A 104 19.84 7.04 10.35
C VAL A 104 20.84 6.21 9.53
N GLU A 105 22.14 6.43 9.75
CA GLU A 105 23.19 5.77 8.97
C GLU A 105 23.10 4.23 9.02
N GLU A 106 22.66 3.67 10.14
CA GLU A 106 22.57 2.22 10.38
C GLU A 106 21.17 1.62 10.12
N HIS A 107 20.41 2.19 9.19
CA HIS A 107 19.13 1.60 8.76
C HIS A 107 19.34 0.27 8.03
N LEU A 108 18.30 -0.56 8.01
CA LEU A 108 18.31 -1.84 7.29
C LEU A 108 17.85 -1.65 5.84
N THR A 109 18.33 -2.52 4.95
CA THR A 109 17.79 -2.74 3.61
C THR A 109 17.08 -4.09 3.54
N ILE A 110 16.41 -4.38 2.41
CA ILE A 110 15.85 -5.73 2.17
C ILE A 110 16.96 -6.78 2.14
N GLU A 111 18.12 -6.47 1.54
CA GLU A 111 19.28 -7.39 1.51
C GLU A 111 19.75 -7.75 2.92
N ASP A 112 19.81 -6.79 3.84
CA ASP A 112 20.28 -7.05 5.20
C ASP A 112 19.39 -8.04 5.96
N VAL A 113 18.06 -7.95 5.78
CA VAL A 113 17.10 -8.74 6.58
C VAL A 113 16.88 -10.16 6.08
N VAL A 114 17.29 -10.48 4.84
CA VAL A 114 17.20 -11.82 4.26
C VAL A 114 17.90 -12.83 5.17
N ASP A 115 19.16 -12.56 5.52
CA ASP A 115 20.02 -13.47 6.29
C ASP A 115 19.81 -13.37 7.82
N MET A 116 19.02 -12.41 8.27
CA MET A 116 18.76 -12.21 9.69
C MET A 116 17.56 -13.03 10.18
N SER A 117 17.71 -13.59 11.38
CA SER A 117 16.59 -14.11 12.15
C SER A 117 15.74 -12.98 12.74
N ASP A 118 14.50 -13.27 13.07
CA ASP A 118 13.60 -12.35 13.79
C ASP A 118 14.23 -11.76 15.06
N LYS A 119 15.01 -12.57 15.78
CA LYS A 119 15.70 -12.14 17.00
C LYS A 119 16.80 -11.13 16.69
N GLU A 120 17.54 -11.33 15.61
CA GLU A 120 18.59 -10.42 15.17
C GLU A 120 17.98 -9.11 14.67
N ILE A 121 16.90 -9.17 13.88
CA ILE A 121 16.18 -8.00 13.38
C ILE A 121 15.67 -7.17 14.56
N LYS A 122 14.96 -7.79 15.52
CA LYS A 122 14.45 -7.10 16.71
C LYS A 122 15.57 -6.48 17.54
N LYS A 123 16.71 -7.16 17.65
CA LYS A 123 17.88 -6.66 18.38
C LYS A 123 18.47 -5.43 17.67
N HIS A 124 18.69 -5.50 16.36
CA HIS A 124 19.19 -4.37 15.56
C HIS A 124 18.26 -3.17 15.64
N ALA A 125 16.96 -3.40 15.44
CA ALA A 125 15.94 -2.36 15.50
C ALA A 125 15.90 -1.65 16.85
N LYS A 126 16.04 -2.40 17.95
CA LYS A 126 16.11 -1.82 19.29
C LYS A 126 17.40 -1.02 19.55
N GLN A 127 18.50 -1.39 18.91
CA GLN A 127 19.79 -0.71 19.11
C GLN A 127 19.88 0.59 18.30
N ASN A 128 19.27 0.60 17.11
CA ASN A 128 19.51 1.62 16.10
C ASN A 128 18.27 2.46 15.72
N GLY A 129 17.07 2.01 16.11
CA GLY A 129 15.82 2.74 15.87
C GLY A 129 15.23 3.32 17.15
N GLU A 130 14.44 4.38 16.99
CA GLU A 130 13.61 4.93 18.07
C GLU A 130 12.39 4.03 18.28
N GLU A 131 12.23 3.47 19.49
CA GLU A 131 11.08 2.64 19.84
C GLU A 131 9.83 3.51 20.10
N VAL A 132 8.75 3.19 19.39
CA VAL A 132 7.43 3.79 19.58
C VAL A 132 6.42 2.69 19.87
N ASP A 133 5.88 2.68 21.08
CA ASP A 133 4.81 1.79 21.50
C ASP A 133 3.46 2.38 21.09
N LEU A 134 2.69 1.63 20.28
CA LEU A 134 1.36 2.04 19.85
C LEU A 134 0.24 1.42 20.71
N GLY A 135 0.59 0.52 21.63
CA GLY A 135 -0.37 -0.18 22.49
C GLY A 135 -1.13 -1.28 21.74
N ASP A 136 -2.34 -1.57 22.24
CA ASP A 136 -3.22 -2.55 21.60
C ASP A 136 -3.69 -2.03 20.22
N TYR A 137 -3.94 -2.97 19.31
CA TYR A 137 -4.43 -2.68 17.97
C TYR A 137 -5.70 -3.46 17.60
N SER A 138 -6.47 -2.86 16.70
CA SER A 138 -7.54 -3.48 15.94
C SER A 138 -7.40 -3.16 14.45
N LEU A 139 -8.05 -3.95 13.61
CA LEU A 139 -8.19 -3.73 12.17
C LEU A 139 -9.64 -3.36 11.90
N ASP A 140 -9.83 -2.18 11.35
CA ASP A 140 -11.15 -1.67 11.04
C ASP A 140 -11.43 -1.79 9.55
N ILE A 141 -12.44 -2.60 9.22
CA ILE A 141 -12.85 -2.90 7.85
C ILE A 141 -13.75 -1.77 7.35
N ALA A 142 -13.43 -1.25 6.17
CA ALA A 142 -14.36 -0.49 5.36
C ALA A 142 -14.83 -1.34 4.18
N LEU A 143 -16.14 -1.34 3.98
CA LEU A 143 -16.79 -2.06 2.89
C LEU A 143 -17.00 -1.15 1.68
N ASP A 144 -17.09 -1.77 0.50
CA ASP A 144 -17.49 -1.11 -0.72
C ASP A 144 -18.92 -0.56 -0.66
N ASP A 145 -19.33 0.22 -1.68
CA ASP A 145 -20.68 0.80 -1.77
C ASP A 145 -21.82 -0.24 -1.72
N SER A 146 -21.52 -1.52 -1.99
CA SER A 146 -22.48 -2.61 -1.94
C SER A 146 -22.62 -3.21 -0.53
N GLY A 147 -21.69 -2.91 0.37
CA GLY A 147 -21.61 -3.47 1.71
C GLY A 147 -21.21 -4.94 1.74
N ASN A 148 -20.64 -5.48 0.65
CA ASN A 148 -20.39 -6.92 0.54
C ASN A 148 -18.89 -7.27 0.49
N LEU A 149 -18.04 -6.35 0.04
CA LEU A 149 -16.61 -6.60 -0.12
C LEU A 149 -15.80 -5.63 0.71
N THR A 150 -14.77 -6.14 1.40
CA THR A 150 -13.77 -5.29 2.07
C THR A 150 -12.97 -4.51 1.03
N GLU A 151 -13.06 -3.19 1.06
CA GLU A 151 -12.30 -2.28 0.19
C GLU A 151 -10.91 -2.02 0.78
N PHE A 152 -10.84 -1.75 2.08
CA PHE A 152 -9.60 -1.54 2.81
C PHE A 152 -9.74 -1.87 4.29
N GLU A 153 -8.60 -2.09 4.94
CA GLU A 153 -8.51 -2.22 6.39
C GLU A 153 -7.63 -1.15 6.99
N ARG A 154 -8.01 -0.63 8.14
CA ARG A 154 -7.26 0.42 8.85
C ARG A 154 -6.72 -0.11 10.16
N LEU A 155 -5.41 0.01 10.37
CA LEU A 155 -4.79 -0.34 11.64
C LEU A 155 -5.07 0.74 12.69
N ILE A 156 -5.98 0.48 13.63
CA ILE A 156 -6.29 1.38 14.75
C ILE A 156 -5.44 1.00 15.96
N THR A 157 -4.95 1.97 16.72
CA THR A 157 -4.09 1.72 17.90
C THR A 157 -4.40 2.70 19.03
N ASP A 158 -4.28 2.25 20.28
CA ASP A 158 -4.68 3.04 21.46
C ASP A 158 -3.84 4.29 21.72
N GLN A 159 -2.54 4.26 21.42
CA GLN A 159 -1.59 5.28 21.88
C GLN A 159 -1.21 6.33 20.82
N ARG A 160 -1.98 6.41 19.72
CA ARG A 160 -1.56 7.24 18.59
C ARG A 160 -1.90 8.73 18.77
N PRO A 161 -0.98 9.66 18.46
CA PRO A 161 -1.27 11.08 18.42
C PRO A 161 -2.43 11.42 17.45
N GLU A 162 -3.35 12.29 17.87
CA GLU A 162 -4.55 12.68 17.11
C GLU A 162 -4.28 13.22 15.69
N ASP A 163 -3.05 13.67 15.43
CA ASP A 163 -2.60 14.23 14.16
C ASP A 163 -2.05 13.17 13.19
N GLU A 164 -1.82 11.95 13.65
CA GLU A 164 -1.26 10.86 12.87
C GLU A 164 -2.35 9.89 12.35
N LYS A 165 -2.73 9.98 11.07
CA LYS A 165 -3.68 9.01 10.50
C LYS A 165 -3.10 7.59 10.40
N TYR A 166 -3.93 6.61 10.74
CA TYR A 166 -3.71 5.16 10.67
C TYR A 166 -3.21 4.67 9.31
N PRO A 167 -2.27 3.71 9.26
CA PRO A 167 -2.01 2.98 8.02
C PRO A 167 -3.31 2.32 7.57
N THR A 168 -3.64 2.53 6.31
CA THR A 168 -4.71 1.83 5.62
C THR A 168 -4.08 0.81 4.68
N PHE A 169 -4.40 -0.46 4.87
CA PHE A 169 -4.02 -1.56 4.00
C PHE A 169 -4.97 -1.64 2.82
N SER A 170 -4.43 -1.76 1.61
CA SER A 170 -5.21 -2.09 0.41
C SER A 170 -5.10 -3.58 0.10
N SER A 171 -5.96 -4.06 -0.79
CA SER A 171 -5.89 -5.43 -1.33
C SER A 171 -4.67 -5.67 -2.23
N THR A 172 -3.79 -4.69 -2.42
CA THR A 172 -2.59 -4.82 -3.25
C THR A 172 -1.56 -5.67 -2.53
N ILE A 173 -1.56 -6.97 -2.83
CA ILE A 173 -0.67 -7.95 -2.18
C ILE A 173 0.27 -8.53 -3.23
N MET A 174 1.56 -8.46 -2.94
CA MET A 174 2.62 -8.84 -3.87
C MET A 174 3.56 -9.83 -3.18
N PRO A 175 3.39 -11.14 -3.44
CA PRO A 175 4.44 -12.11 -3.18
C PRO A 175 5.69 -11.72 -3.95
N THR A 176 6.85 -11.72 -3.28
CA THR A 176 8.13 -11.41 -3.90
C THR A 176 9.20 -12.30 -3.29
N ASN A 177 10.30 -12.51 -4.01
CA ASN A 177 11.40 -13.34 -3.55
C ASN A 177 12.71 -12.55 -3.69
N PHE A 178 13.50 -12.54 -2.62
CA PHE A 178 14.84 -11.97 -2.61
C PHE A 178 15.80 -13.00 -2.01
N PHE A 179 16.82 -13.41 -2.77
CA PHE A 179 17.87 -14.32 -2.30
C PHE A 179 17.32 -15.58 -1.60
N ASP A 180 16.41 -16.28 -2.27
CA ASP A 180 15.75 -17.50 -1.76
C ASP A 180 14.90 -17.28 -0.50
N THR A 181 14.68 -16.03 -0.07
CA THR A 181 13.74 -15.68 0.99
C THR A 181 12.46 -15.13 0.37
N ASP A 182 11.34 -15.78 0.70
CA ASP A 182 10.02 -15.31 0.31
C ASP A 182 9.56 -14.18 1.22
N PHE A 183 9.01 -13.15 0.60
CA PHE A 183 8.34 -12.05 1.27
C PHE A 183 6.93 -11.89 0.73
N VAL A 184 6.05 -11.35 1.56
CA VAL A 184 4.77 -10.82 1.13
C VAL A 184 4.75 -9.33 1.42
N ALA A 185 4.49 -8.52 0.38
CA ALA A 185 4.28 -7.09 0.51
C ALA A 185 2.77 -6.78 0.46
N ILE A 186 2.29 -5.94 1.37
CA ILE A 186 0.96 -5.36 1.34
C ILE A 186 1.04 -3.85 1.10
N GLY A 187 0.24 -3.37 0.17
CA GLY A 187 0.07 -1.96 -0.13
C GLY A 187 -0.48 -1.23 1.09
N THR A 188 0.15 -0.13 1.43
CA THR A 188 -0.29 0.76 2.49
C THR A 188 -0.48 2.16 1.94
N SER A 189 -1.50 2.84 2.44
CA SER A 189 -1.67 4.26 2.24
C SER A 189 -1.81 4.94 3.60
N ARG A 190 -1.27 6.14 3.69
CA ARG A 190 -1.49 7.03 4.82
C ARG A 190 -1.94 8.37 4.30
N LEU A 191 -3.11 8.79 4.72
CA LEU A 191 -3.54 10.17 4.50
C LEU A 191 -2.71 11.07 5.42
N VAL A 192 -1.92 11.99 4.87
CA VAL A 192 -1.22 13.00 5.69
C VAL A 192 -2.16 14.20 5.85
N LYS A 193 -2.29 14.75 7.06
CA LYS A 193 -3.14 15.92 7.31
C LYS A 193 -2.65 17.10 6.44
N GLY A 194 -3.47 17.52 5.47
CA GLY A 194 -3.12 18.59 4.53
C GLY A 194 -2.10 18.21 3.46
N GLY A 195 -1.76 16.94 3.32
CA GLY A 195 -0.81 16.43 2.32
C GLY A 195 -1.43 15.44 1.34
N TRP A 196 -0.64 15.06 0.34
CA TRP A 196 -0.97 13.95 -0.56
C TRP A 196 -0.91 12.62 0.20
N PRO A 197 -1.72 11.61 -0.16
CA PRO A 197 -1.59 10.27 0.39
C PRO A 197 -0.15 9.79 0.19
N ALA A 198 0.50 9.38 1.27
CA ALA A 198 1.77 8.68 1.20
C ALA A 198 1.45 7.19 1.00
N SER A 199 1.78 6.65 -0.17
CA SER A 199 1.76 5.21 -0.41
C SER A 199 3.08 4.59 0.03
N GLY A 200 3.03 3.33 0.42
CA GLY A 200 4.19 2.54 0.80
C GLY A 200 3.84 1.07 0.79
N TYR A 201 4.82 0.22 1.10
CA TYR A 201 4.59 -1.20 1.33
C TYR A 201 5.05 -1.61 2.72
N LEU A 202 4.24 -2.46 3.36
CA LEU A 202 4.65 -3.26 4.50
C LEU A 202 5.03 -4.65 4.00
N LEU A 203 6.24 -5.09 4.31
CA LEU A 203 6.77 -6.38 3.90
C LEU A 203 6.93 -7.28 5.11
N THR A 204 6.76 -8.58 4.96
CA THR A 204 7.17 -9.56 5.97
C THR A 204 7.81 -10.77 5.32
N LYS A 205 8.71 -11.44 6.04
CA LYS A 205 9.31 -12.72 5.62
C LYS A 205 8.29 -13.82 5.87
N VAL A 206 8.19 -14.77 4.94
CA VAL A 206 7.33 -15.95 5.08
C VAL A 206 8.12 -17.22 4.82
N ASP A 207 7.84 -18.28 5.59
CA ASP A 207 8.54 -19.57 5.46
C ASP A 207 8.14 -20.35 4.18
N LYS A 208 6.97 -20.02 3.63
CA LYS A 208 6.43 -20.60 2.40
C LYS A 208 5.67 -19.53 1.63
N PRO A 209 5.57 -19.63 0.29
CA PRO A 209 4.71 -18.76 -0.50
C PRO A 209 3.30 -18.74 0.09
N THR A 210 2.88 -17.58 0.55
CA THR A 210 1.60 -17.37 1.24
C THR A 210 0.92 -16.17 0.61
N ILE A 211 -0.40 -16.24 0.44
CA ILE A 211 -1.19 -15.12 -0.06
C ILE A 211 -1.99 -14.59 1.10
N PHE A 212 -1.73 -13.35 1.48
CA PHE A 212 -2.56 -12.65 2.44
C PHE A 212 -3.81 -12.12 1.74
N ILE A 213 -4.89 -11.93 2.49
CA ILE A 213 -6.09 -11.23 2.04
C ILE A 213 -6.55 -10.28 3.13
N LEU A 214 -7.31 -9.26 2.75
CA LEU A 214 -8.05 -8.49 3.74
C LEU A 214 -9.09 -9.40 4.42
N ASP A 215 -9.27 -9.24 5.73
CA ASP A 215 -10.34 -9.79 6.52
C ASP A 215 -11.71 -9.38 5.94
N ASP A 216 -12.64 -10.32 5.95
CA ASP A 216 -14.03 -10.10 5.58
C ASP A 216 -14.83 -9.60 6.80
N ALA A 217 -15.96 -8.91 6.58
CA ALA A 217 -16.80 -8.36 7.66
C ALA A 217 -17.33 -9.43 8.65
N ASP A 218 -17.42 -10.69 8.21
CA ASP A 218 -17.88 -11.81 9.03
C ASP A 218 -16.75 -12.53 9.78
N THR A 219 -15.49 -12.12 9.57
CA THR A 219 -14.29 -12.67 10.22
C THR A 219 -14.49 -12.72 11.73
N LYS A 220 -14.36 -13.93 12.30
CA LYS A 220 -14.51 -14.16 13.75
C LYS A 220 -13.24 -13.88 14.53
N ASN A 221 -12.53 -12.79 14.20
CA ASN A 221 -11.37 -12.33 14.94
C ASN A 221 -11.77 -11.15 15.82
N LYS A 222 -11.47 -11.22 17.12
CA LYS A 222 -11.76 -10.15 18.09
C LYS A 222 -11.05 -8.82 17.79
N ARG A 223 -10.06 -8.84 16.91
CA ARG A 223 -9.30 -7.66 16.48
C ARG A 223 -9.91 -6.96 15.29
N VAL A 224 -10.86 -7.60 14.61
CA VAL A 224 -11.50 -7.05 13.43
C VAL A 224 -12.78 -6.35 13.86
N THR A 225 -12.90 -5.08 13.49
CA THR A 225 -14.11 -4.28 13.62
C THR A 225 -14.63 -3.90 12.25
N VAL A 226 -15.91 -3.60 12.15
CA VAL A 226 -16.53 -3.12 10.91
C VAL A 226 -17.16 -1.77 11.23
N GLU A 227 -16.69 -0.71 10.58
CA GLU A 227 -17.33 0.60 10.64
C GLU A 227 -18.42 0.69 9.57
N GLU A 228 -19.66 0.89 9.99
CA GLU A 228 -20.75 1.30 9.10
C GLU A 228 -20.63 2.81 8.84
N TYR A 229 -20.16 3.20 7.65
CA TYR A 229 -20.10 4.60 7.21
C TYR A 229 -21.43 5.08 6.60
#